data_AF-A0A382ECP0-F1
#
_entry.id   AF-A0A382ECP0-F1
#
_cell.length_a   1.000
_cell.length_b   1.000
_cell.length_c   1.000
_cell.angle_alpha   90.00
_cell.angle_beta   90.00
_cell.angle_gamma   90.00
#
_symmetry.space_group_name_H-M   'P 1'
#
loop_
_entity.id
_entity.type
_entity.pdbx_description
1 polymer ?
#
loop_
_entity_poly.entity_id
_entity_poly.type
_entity_poly.pdbx_seq_one_letter_code
_entity_poly.pdbx_strand_id
1 'polypeptide(L)'
;MQLPNPGVYKIAAVLVVAFFGTLTCDSIPPTSPGTMNCGHRVDPSIVMLGQNVVLSETGAVQPPQGRPIQEDWTLGRSTKPVTDQNEREYARIASYMMPIRDALICDFDKTSPTLWQTLTEILRFNNIKTIQDLSGTPRDRVYSNDGIYEHLISDGSDENAMMKYLEEAELELKCLAFTNFNFTNPEGENHCLIHGLAQGSGLLIP
;
A
#
# COMPACT_ATOMS: atom_id res chain seq x y z
N MET A 1 -62.53 7.33 -11.80
CA MET A 1 -62.13 6.47 -12.92
C MET A 1 -61.65 5.16 -12.35
N GLN A 2 -62.16 4.06 -12.88
CA GLN A 2 -62.37 2.78 -12.23
C GLN A 2 -61.38 1.76 -12.81
N LEU A 3 -60.70 0.99 -11.95
CA LEU A 3 -59.80 -0.10 -12.35
C LEU A 3 -60.61 -1.24 -13.01
N PRO A 4 -60.14 -1.85 -14.11
CA PRO A 4 -60.81 -3.01 -14.69
C PRO A 4 -60.56 -4.28 -13.89
N ASN A 5 -61.66 -5.03 -13.67
CA ASN A 5 -61.73 -6.35 -13.05
C ASN A 5 -61.38 -7.46 -14.08
N PRO A 6 -60.84 -8.62 -13.67
CA PRO A 6 -60.35 -9.67 -14.57
C PRO A 6 -61.47 -10.64 -14.97
N GLY A 7 -61.45 -11.10 -16.22
CA GLY A 7 -62.46 -12.00 -16.75
C GLY A 7 -62.04 -12.80 -17.98
N VAL A 8 -61.59 -14.02 -17.71
CA VAL A 8 -61.87 -15.28 -18.45
C VAL A 8 -61.48 -15.38 -19.93
N TYR A 9 -60.50 -16.23 -20.23
CA TYR A 9 -60.64 -17.17 -21.36
C TYR A 9 -60.13 -18.57 -20.99
N LYS A 10 -60.93 -19.56 -21.42
CA LYS A 10 -60.90 -20.96 -21.04
C LYS A 10 -59.81 -21.75 -21.77
N ILE A 11 -59.20 -22.63 -20.98
CA ILE A 11 -58.59 -23.94 -21.23
C ILE A 11 -58.80 -24.51 -22.64
N ALA A 12 -57.68 -24.79 -23.33
CA ALA A 12 -57.58 -25.88 -24.30
C ALA A 12 -56.54 -26.87 -23.77
N ALA A 13 -56.98 -28.08 -23.44
CA ALA A 13 -56.11 -29.20 -23.11
C ALA A 13 -55.67 -29.88 -24.41
N VAL A 14 -54.37 -30.02 -24.64
CA VAL A 14 -53.81 -30.96 -25.62
C VAL A 14 -52.62 -31.68 -24.98
N LEU A 15 -52.62 -32.99 -25.19
CA LEU A 15 -51.77 -34.01 -24.60
C LEU A 15 -50.27 -33.88 -24.93
N VAL A 16 -49.50 -34.23 -23.91
CA VAL A 16 -48.11 -34.70 -23.78
C VAL A 16 -47.46 -35.32 -25.02
N VAL A 17 -46.22 -34.88 -25.30
CA VAL A 17 -45.12 -35.76 -25.77
C VAL A 17 -43.89 -35.46 -24.92
N ALA A 18 -43.41 -36.48 -24.22
CA ALA A 18 -42.16 -36.45 -23.47
C ALA A 18 -40.96 -36.53 -24.43
N PHE A 19 -40.00 -35.63 -24.29
CA PHE A 19 -38.64 -35.82 -24.78
C PHE A 19 -37.67 -35.69 -23.60
N PHE A 20 -37.03 -36.81 -23.27
CA PHE A 20 -35.90 -36.88 -22.37
C PHE A 20 -34.71 -36.16 -23.04
N GLY A 21 -34.27 -35.08 -22.41
CA GLY A 21 -33.02 -34.40 -22.75
C GLY A 21 -32.48 -33.73 -21.50
N THR A 22 -31.62 -34.42 -20.75
CA THR A 22 -30.83 -33.79 -19.69
C THR A 22 -29.79 -32.90 -20.36
N LEU A 23 -30.07 -31.59 -20.42
CA LEU A 23 -29.06 -30.59 -20.71
C LEU A 23 -28.06 -30.60 -19.56
N THR A 24 -26.91 -31.22 -19.78
CA THR A 24 -25.71 -31.01 -18.98
C THR A 24 -25.33 -29.55 -19.12
N CYS A 25 -25.59 -28.74 -18.09
CA CYS A 25 -24.91 -27.46 -17.96
C CYS A 25 -23.44 -27.78 -17.67
N ASP A 26 -22.63 -27.83 -18.72
CA ASP A 26 -21.19 -27.66 -18.59
C ASP A 26 -20.98 -26.31 -17.93
N SER A 27 -20.64 -26.38 -16.65
CA SER A 27 -20.26 -25.24 -15.84
C SER A 27 -18.87 -24.84 -16.32
N ILE A 28 -18.79 -24.00 -17.34
CA ILE A 28 -17.55 -23.29 -17.63
C ILE A 28 -17.33 -22.40 -16.39
N PRO A 29 -16.31 -22.65 -15.54
CA PRO A 29 -16.01 -21.74 -14.47
C PRO A 29 -15.65 -20.40 -15.12
N PRO A 30 -16.20 -19.26 -14.66
CA PRO A 30 -15.64 -17.99 -15.05
C PRO A 30 -14.22 -17.96 -14.48
N THR A 31 -13.22 -18.15 -15.33
CA THR A 31 -11.87 -17.65 -15.07
C THR A 31 -11.99 -16.14 -15.05
N SER A 32 -12.41 -15.61 -13.91
CA SER A 32 -12.21 -14.21 -13.59
C SER A 32 -10.70 -13.99 -13.72
N PRO A 33 -10.23 -13.07 -14.57
CA PRO A 33 -8.85 -12.63 -14.46
C PRO A 33 -8.78 -11.99 -13.08
N GLY A 34 -8.14 -12.69 -12.14
CA GLY A 34 -7.99 -12.19 -10.80
C GLY A 34 -7.45 -10.78 -10.90
N THR A 35 -8.24 -9.80 -10.46
CA THR A 35 -7.74 -8.49 -10.11
C THR A 35 -6.63 -8.76 -9.11
N MET A 36 -5.39 -8.75 -9.56
CA MET A 36 -4.23 -8.80 -8.69
C MET A 36 -4.42 -7.58 -7.78
N ASN A 37 -4.71 -7.82 -6.50
CA ASN A 37 -4.93 -6.77 -5.54
C ASN A 37 -3.54 -6.21 -5.19
N CYS A 38 -2.97 -5.44 -6.10
CA CYS A 38 -1.66 -4.83 -5.94
C CYS A 38 -1.74 -3.76 -4.86
N GLY A 39 -0.81 -3.80 -3.93
CA GLY A 39 -0.63 -2.77 -2.92
C GLY A 39 -1.41 -3.00 -1.63
N HIS A 40 -1.12 -2.16 -0.66
CA HIS A 40 -1.59 -2.25 0.72
C HIS A 40 -3.03 -1.77 0.91
N ARG A 41 -3.47 -0.82 0.06
CA ARG A 41 -4.83 -0.27 0.02
C ARG A 41 -5.30 0.24 1.39
N VAL A 42 -4.46 1.04 2.04
CA VAL A 42 -4.77 1.65 3.34
C VAL A 42 -6.05 2.48 3.24
N ASP A 43 -7.07 2.13 4.04
CA ASP A 43 -8.26 2.96 4.23
C ASP A 43 -7.91 4.14 5.16
N PRO A 44 -7.97 5.40 4.70
CA PRO A 44 -7.66 6.54 5.55
C PRO A 44 -8.55 6.63 6.79
N SER A 45 -9.77 6.06 6.76
CA SER A 45 -10.71 6.07 7.88
C SER A 45 -10.24 5.25 9.10
N ILE A 46 -9.34 4.28 8.87
CA ILE A 46 -8.80 3.42 9.93
C ILE A 46 -7.55 4.02 10.60
N VAL A 47 -6.93 5.03 9.99
CA VAL A 47 -5.71 5.67 10.53
C VAL A 47 -6.06 6.41 11.82
N MET A 48 -5.51 5.94 12.94
CA MET A 48 -5.64 6.50 14.27
C MET A 48 -4.37 6.24 15.08
N LEU A 49 -3.67 7.34 15.41
CA LEU A 49 -2.45 7.31 16.20
C LEU A 49 -2.65 6.57 17.52
N GLY A 50 -1.74 5.64 17.83
CA GLY A 50 -1.81 4.85 19.05
C GLY A 50 -2.83 3.71 19.02
N GLN A 51 -3.51 3.48 17.89
CA GLN A 51 -4.39 2.31 17.73
C GLN A 51 -4.11 1.50 16.47
N ASN A 52 -3.31 1.97 15.52
CA ASN A 52 -2.95 1.13 14.37
C ASN A 52 -1.89 0.08 14.70
N VAL A 53 -1.91 -1.00 13.93
CA VAL A 53 -0.91 -2.07 13.92
C VAL A 53 -0.61 -2.47 12.49
N VAL A 54 0.58 -2.99 12.22
CA VAL A 54 0.94 -3.60 10.93
C VAL A 54 0.63 -5.08 10.99
N LEU A 55 -0.10 -5.61 10.01
CA LEU A 55 -0.54 -7.00 9.94
C LEU A 55 0.09 -7.69 8.74
N SER A 56 0.54 -8.94 8.91
CA SER A 56 0.89 -9.80 7.78
C SER A 56 -0.36 -10.25 7.00
N GLU A 57 -0.13 -10.94 5.88
CA GLU A 57 -1.17 -11.63 5.10
C GLU A 57 -2.06 -12.56 5.95
N THR A 58 -1.52 -13.15 7.02
CA THR A 58 -2.24 -14.03 7.95
C THR A 58 -2.96 -13.29 9.08
N GLY A 59 -2.89 -11.95 9.10
CA GLY A 59 -3.45 -11.11 10.16
C GLY A 59 -2.61 -11.07 11.43
N ALA A 60 -1.37 -11.57 11.42
CA ALA A 60 -0.48 -11.51 12.58
C ALA A 60 0.18 -10.13 12.70
N VAL A 61 0.15 -9.56 13.90
CA VAL A 61 0.81 -8.28 14.19
C VAL A 61 2.31 -8.41 13.98
N GLN A 62 2.88 -7.52 13.17
CA GLN A 62 4.30 -7.49 12.85
C GLN A 62 5.04 -6.53 13.79
N PRO A 63 6.14 -6.97 14.41
CA PRO A 63 6.91 -6.11 15.30
C PRO A 63 7.70 -5.06 14.50
N PRO A 64 8.10 -3.94 15.14
CA PRO A 64 8.99 -2.96 14.54
C PRO A 64 10.28 -3.60 14.01
N GLN A 65 10.64 -3.29 12.77
CA GLN A 65 11.84 -3.80 12.13
C GLN A 65 12.44 -2.80 11.14
N GLY A 66 13.75 -2.90 10.92
CA GLY A 66 14.48 -2.10 9.93
C GLY A 66 14.23 -2.52 8.49
N ARG A 67 13.60 -3.68 8.26
CA ARG A 67 13.26 -4.16 6.90
C ARG A 67 12.05 -3.42 6.33
N PRO A 68 11.95 -3.27 5.00
CA PRO A 68 10.79 -2.68 4.35
C PRO A 68 9.49 -3.40 4.71
N ILE A 69 8.39 -2.66 4.74
CA ILE A 69 7.05 -3.25 4.84
C ILE A 69 6.80 -4.09 3.59
N GLN A 70 6.35 -5.33 3.81
CA GLN A 70 6.13 -6.30 2.74
C GLN A 70 4.81 -6.03 2.03
N GLU A 71 4.77 -6.24 0.71
CA GLU A 71 3.62 -5.90 -0.15
C GLU A 71 2.28 -6.47 0.34
N ASP A 72 2.27 -7.70 0.86
CA ASP A 72 1.06 -8.37 1.34
C ASP A 72 0.66 -7.99 2.78
N TRP A 73 1.29 -6.96 3.35
CA TRP A 73 0.98 -6.49 4.69
C TRP A 73 -0.05 -5.37 4.64
N THR A 74 -0.86 -5.27 5.69
CA THR A 74 -1.95 -4.29 5.78
C THR A 74 -1.86 -3.47 7.06
N LEU A 75 -2.48 -2.29 7.05
CA LEU A 75 -2.70 -1.51 8.26
C LEU A 75 -3.99 -1.99 8.92
N GLY A 76 -3.91 -2.35 10.20
CA GLY A 76 -5.05 -2.73 11.02
C GLY A 76 -5.37 -1.69 12.10
N ARG A 77 -6.48 -1.92 12.82
CA ARG A 77 -6.83 -1.18 14.05
C ARG A 77 -6.92 -2.15 15.22
N SER A 78 -6.09 -1.93 16.23
CA SER A 78 -6.14 -2.61 17.52
C SER A 78 -7.35 -2.13 18.33
N THR A 79 -7.94 -3.05 19.10
CA THR A 79 -9.01 -2.73 20.07
C THR A 79 -8.47 -2.13 21.36
N LYS A 80 -7.16 -2.20 21.58
CA LYS A 80 -6.46 -1.63 22.75
C LYS A 80 -5.42 -0.61 22.29
N PRO A 81 -5.16 0.45 23.08
CA PRO A 81 -4.07 1.38 22.80
C PRO A 81 -2.72 0.65 22.70
N VAL A 82 -1.93 1.00 21.68
CA VAL A 82 -0.55 0.55 21.49
C VAL A 82 0.35 1.41 22.37
N THR A 83 0.97 0.80 23.37
CA THR A 83 1.71 1.52 24.42
C THR A 83 3.22 1.55 24.18
N ASP A 84 3.78 0.61 23.43
CA ASP A 84 5.16 0.68 22.98
C ASP A 84 5.35 1.78 21.93
N GLN A 85 6.43 2.55 22.06
CA GLN A 85 6.69 3.67 21.17
C GLN A 85 7.04 3.22 19.76
N ASN A 86 7.91 2.23 19.61
CA ASN A 86 8.34 1.78 18.30
C ASN A 86 7.21 1.06 17.58
N GLU A 87 6.33 0.33 18.28
CA GLU A 87 5.11 -0.24 17.70
C GLU A 87 4.16 0.84 17.17
N ARG A 88 3.92 1.90 17.95
CA ARG A 88 3.09 3.04 17.50
C ARG A 88 3.67 3.69 16.25
N GLU A 89 4.96 4.01 16.29
CA GLU A 89 5.62 4.67 15.18
C GLU A 89 5.76 3.75 13.97
N TYR A 90 5.85 2.44 14.16
CA TYR A 90 5.89 1.50 13.03
C TYR A 90 4.58 1.50 12.26
N ALA A 91 3.45 1.47 12.97
CA ALA A 91 2.13 1.58 12.34
C ALA A 91 1.90 2.97 11.72
N ARG A 92 2.42 4.04 12.35
CA ARG A 92 2.36 5.40 11.81
C ARG A 92 3.13 5.52 10.50
N ILE A 93 4.37 5.03 10.46
CA ILE A 93 5.19 5.01 9.25
C ILE A 93 4.51 4.18 8.17
N ALA A 94 3.96 3.02 8.52
CA ALA A 94 3.18 2.20 7.59
C ALA A 94 2.02 2.97 6.97
N SER A 95 1.28 3.76 7.76
CA SER A 95 0.17 4.57 7.25
C SER A 95 0.59 5.62 6.19
N TYR A 96 1.88 6.00 6.16
CA TYR A 96 2.43 6.89 5.14
C TYR A 96 3.08 6.13 3.98
N MET A 97 3.96 5.17 4.28
CA MET A 97 4.76 4.48 3.27
C MET A 97 3.95 3.49 2.43
N MET A 98 2.89 2.89 2.98
CA MET A 98 2.03 2.00 2.23
C MET A 98 1.32 2.73 1.07
N PRO A 99 0.63 3.88 1.27
CA PRO A 99 0.12 4.69 0.17
C PRO A 99 1.18 5.19 -0.83
N ILE A 100 2.38 5.57 -0.37
CA ILE A 100 3.47 6.00 -1.25
C ILE A 100 3.93 4.84 -2.16
N ARG A 101 4.06 3.64 -1.60
CA ARG A 101 4.38 2.42 -2.36
C ARG A 101 3.30 2.12 -3.40
N ASP A 102 2.04 2.12 -2.98
CA ASP A 102 0.90 1.84 -3.88
C ASP A 102 0.88 2.82 -5.05
N ALA A 103 1.13 4.09 -4.80
CA ALA A 103 1.19 5.14 -5.82
C ALA A 103 2.31 4.93 -6.84
N LEU A 104 3.49 4.45 -6.42
CA LEU A 104 4.60 4.19 -7.36
C LEU A 104 4.44 2.88 -8.12
N ILE A 105 4.03 1.81 -7.43
CA ILE A 105 4.09 0.44 -7.98
C ILE A 105 2.77 0.04 -8.65
N CYS A 106 1.64 0.38 -8.04
CA CYS A 106 0.33 -0.18 -8.41
C CYS A 106 -0.57 0.82 -9.14
N ASP A 107 -0.48 2.10 -8.79
CA ASP A 107 -1.42 3.14 -9.23
C ASP A 107 -0.71 4.35 -9.84
N PHE A 108 0.47 4.14 -10.44
CA PHE A 108 1.23 5.25 -11.01
C PHE A 108 0.45 6.01 -12.09
N ASP A 109 -0.30 5.28 -12.93
CA ASP A 109 -1.17 5.83 -13.97
C ASP A 109 -2.31 6.70 -13.42
N LYS A 110 -2.70 6.49 -12.16
CA LYS A 110 -3.74 7.25 -11.44
C LYS A 110 -3.15 8.31 -10.52
N THR A 111 -1.83 8.29 -10.30
CA THR A 111 -1.15 9.20 -9.39
C THR A 111 -0.81 10.49 -10.09
N SER A 112 -1.64 11.51 -9.87
CA SER A 112 -1.35 12.87 -10.34
C SER A 112 -0.16 13.50 -9.59
N PRO A 113 0.52 14.52 -10.16
CA PRO A 113 1.62 15.21 -9.47
C PRO A 113 1.19 15.80 -8.12
N THR A 114 -0.02 16.35 -8.03
CA THR A 114 -0.57 16.88 -6.77
C THR A 114 -0.78 15.79 -5.73
N LEU A 115 -1.34 14.63 -6.15
CA LEU A 115 -1.50 13.50 -5.24
C LEU A 115 -0.15 12.99 -4.75
N TRP A 116 0.84 12.88 -5.64
CA TRP A 116 2.20 12.47 -5.29
C TRP A 116 2.83 13.43 -4.26
N GLN A 117 2.68 14.74 -4.46
CA GLN A 117 3.14 15.73 -3.50
C GLN A 117 2.50 15.54 -2.13
N THR A 118 1.17 15.38 -2.07
CA THR A 118 0.44 15.14 -0.82
C THR A 118 0.89 13.85 -0.13
N LEU A 119 1.03 12.74 -0.87
CA LEU A 119 1.50 11.47 -0.30
C LEU A 119 2.92 11.59 0.30
N THR A 120 3.78 12.37 -0.35
CA THR A 120 5.18 12.57 0.08
C THR A 120 5.39 13.74 1.05
N GLU A 121 4.33 14.42 1.51
CA GLU A 121 4.44 15.57 2.43
C GLU A 121 5.21 15.21 3.70
N ILE A 122 4.97 14.02 4.27
CA ILE A 122 5.69 13.55 5.46
C ILE A 122 7.20 13.45 5.22
N LEU A 123 7.63 13.00 4.03
CA LEU A 123 9.04 12.90 3.68
C LEU A 123 9.64 14.30 3.58
N ARG A 124 8.94 15.22 2.90
CA ARG A 124 9.37 16.62 2.70
C ARG A 124 9.49 17.37 4.02
N PHE A 125 8.51 17.25 4.91
CA PHE A 125 8.53 17.90 6.22
C PHE A 125 9.70 17.43 7.08
N ASN A 126 10.16 16.19 6.87
CA ASN A 126 11.29 15.60 7.59
C ASN A 126 12.62 15.71 6.81
N ASN A 127 12.68 16.48 5.72
CA ASN A 127 13.83 16.61 4.83
C ASN A 127 14.34 15.30 4.21
N ILE A 128 13.47 14.28 4.14
CA ILE A 128 13.75 12.95 3.59
C ILE A 128 13.55 12.96 2.07
N LYS A 129 14.51 12.37 1.34
CA LYS A 129 14.52 12.29 -0.13
C LYS A 129 14.32 13.64 -0.83
N THR A 130 14.89 14.73 -0.29
CA THR A 130 14.76 16.08 -0.87
C THR A 130 15.86 16.42 -1.88
N ILE A 131 16.94 15.65 -1.90
CA ILE A 131 18.10 15.85 -2.78
C ILE A 131 18.17 14.70 -3.79
N GLN A 132 18.53 15.03 -5.02
CA GLN A 132 18.80 14.06 -6.08
C GLN A 132 20.28 14.07 -6.46
N ASP A 133 20.85 12.89 -6.61
CA ASP A 133 22.18 12.66 -7.19
C ASP A 133 22.09 11.50 -8.17
N LEU A 134 22.15 11.78 -9.47
CA LEU A 134 22.10 10.76 -10.52
C LEU A 134 23.48 10.42 -11.10
N SER A 135 24.55 10.88 -10.44
CA SER A 135 25.91 10.52 -10.82
C SER A 135 26.21 9.04 -10.49
N GLY A 136 27.26 8.50 -11.10
CA GLY A 136 27.69 7.12 -10.88
C GLY A 136 26.87 6.05 -11.61
N THR A 137 26.96 4.82 -11.12
CA THR A 137 26.22 3.67 -11.65
C THR A 137 24.76 3.72 -11.21
N PRO A 138 23.82 2.99 -11.85
CA PRO A 138 22.42 2.95 -11.40
C PRO A 138 22.25 2.63 -9.91
N ARG A 139 23.16 1.85 -9.32
CA ARG A 139 23.18 1.54 -7.88
C ARG A 139 23.52 2.75 -7.01
N ASP A 140 24.35 3.65 -7.51
CA ASP A 140 24.82 4.83 -6.76
C ASP A 140 23.79 5.97 -6.79
N ARG A 141 22.86 5.93 -7.76
CA ARG A 141 21.87 6.99 -7.95
C ARG A 141 20.92 7.12 -6.78
N VAL A 142 20.68 8.35 -6.35
CA VAL A 142 19.73 8.73 -5.30
C VAL A 142 18.66 9.61 -5.94
N TYR A 143 17.44 9.11 -6.00
CA TYR A 143 16.29 9.89 -6.45
C TYR A 143 15.71 10.72 -5.29
N SER A 144 15.29 11.94 -5.60
CA SER A 144 14.44 12.75 -4.70
C SER A 144 12.96 12.37 -4.85
N ASN A 145 12.09 12.91 -3.99
CA ASN A 145 10.64 12.74 -4.07
C ASN A 145 10.12 13.14 -5.47
N ASP A 146 10.49 14.32 -5.97
CA ASP A 146 10.08 14.76 -7.32
C ASP A 146 10.81 13.99 -8.41
N GLY A 147 12.10 13.71 -8.18
CA GLY A 147 12.96 13.03 -9.13
C GLY A 147 12.53 11.61 -9.49
N ILE A 148 12.11 10.80 -8.51
CA ILE A 148 11.62 9.44 -8.82
C ILE A 148 10.34 9.50 -9.65
N TYR A 149 9.45 10.45 -9.36
CA TYR A 149 8.19 10.61 -10.08
C TYR A 149 8.43 11.08 -11.52
N GLU A 150 9.32 12.06 -11.72
CA GLU A 150 9.73 12.54 -13.04
C GLU A 150 10.44 11.44 -13.87
N HIS A 151 11.30 10.65 -13.23
CA HIS A 151 11.98 9.49 -13.84
C HIS A 151 10.97 8.51 -14.42
N LEU A 152 9.97 8.11 -13.63
CA LEU A 152 8.96 7.14 -14.05
C LEU A 152 8.01 7.68 -15.13
N ILE A 153 7.74 8.99 -15.15
CA ILE A 153 7.00 9.64 -16.24
C ILE A 153 7.79 9.58 -17.56
N SER A 154 9.09 9.88 -17.49
CA SER A 154 9.91 10.12 -18.67
C SER A 154 10.43 8.83 -19.29
N ASP A 155 10.93 7.93 -18.44
CA ASP A 155 11.67 6.73 -18.84
C ASP A 155 10.83 5.46 -18.70
N GLY A 156 9.66 5.55 -18.05
CA GLY A 156 8.78 4.43 -17.76
C GLY A 156 9.14 3.71 -16.45
N SER A 157 8.58 2.53 -16.26
CA SER A 157 8.77 1.75 -15.02
C SER A 157 10.24 1.35 -14.80
N ASP A 158 10.76 1.64 -13.61
CA ASP A 158 12.09 1.25 -13.15
C ASP A 158 11.99 0.67 -11.74
N GLU A 159 11.84 -0.65 -11.66
CA GLU A 159 11.65 -1.37 -10.40
C GLU A 159 12.81 -1.16 -9.42
N ASN A 160 14.05 -1.14 -9.93
CA ASN A 160 15.21 -0.94 -9.07
C ASN A 160 15.23 0.47 -8.46
N ALA A 161 14.91 1.50 -9.26
CA ALA A 161 14.82 2.87 -8.78
C ALA A 161 13.67 3.03 -7.76
N MET A 162 12.50 2.46 -8.05
CA MET A 162 11.34 2.50 -7.15
C MET A 162 11.63 1.84 -5.82
N MET A 163 12.13 0.60 -5.84
CA MET A 163 12.41 -0.15 -4.62
C MET A 163 13.49 0.55 -3.80
N LYS A 164 14.61 0.98 -4.41
CA LYS A 164 15.64 1.72 -3.70
C LYS A 164 15.10 3.00 -3.05
N TYR A 165 14.31 3.79 -3.78
CA TYR A 165 13.70 5.00 -3.24
C TYR A 165 12.80 4.70 -2.02
N LEU A 166 11.93 3.69 -2.13
CA LEU A 166 10.99 3.30 -1.10
C LEU A 166 11.69 2.75 0.15
N GLU A 167 12.69 1.89 -0.03
CA GLU A 167 13.47 1.28 1.05
C GLU A 167 14.22 2.35 1.84
N GLU A 168 14.89 3.28 1.14
CA GLU A 168 15.59 4.39 1.78
C GLU A 168 14.61 5.33 2.50
N ALA A 169 13.52 5.75 1.85
CA ALA A 169 12.55 6.65 2.45
C ALA A 169 11.91 6.06 3.73
N GLU A 170 11.53 4.78 3.69
CA GLU A 170 10.96 4.09 4.85
C GLU A 170 11.98 3.98 5.99
N LEU A 171 13.23 3.63 5.67
CA LEU A 171 14.29 3.47 6.67
C LEU A 171 14.68 4.80 7.32
N GLU A 172 14.74 5.89 6.55
CA GLU A 172 15.02 7.23 7.07
C GLU A 172 13.89 7.71 7.99
N LEU A 173 12.60 7.45 7.67
CA LEU A 173 11.50 7.73 8.60
C LEU A 173 11.61 6.93 9.90
N LYS A 174 11.99 5.64 9.81
CA LYS A 174 12.21 4.79 10.99
C LYS A 174 13.36 5.30 11.84
N CYS A 175 14.46 5.78 11.22
CA CYS A 175 15.57 6.39 11.94
C CYS A 175 15.06 7.53 12.84
N LEU A 176 14.28 8.45 12.29
CA LEU A 176 13.75 9.59 13.04
C LEU A 176 12.77 9.15 14.14
N ALA A 177 11.93 8.14 13.89
CA ALA A 177 10.83 7.79 14.79
C ALA A 177 11.19 6.79 15.89
N PHE A 178 12.05 5.80 15.60
CA PHE A 178 12.34 4.71 16.52
C PHE A 178 13.38 5.11 17.56
N THR A 179 13.13 4.72 18.81
CA THR A 179 14.05 4.91 19.93
C THR A 179 14.70 3.59 20.32
N ASN A 180 15.98 3.62 20.69
CA ASN A 180 16.74 2.45 21.15
C ASN A 180 16.66 1.22 20.20
N PHE A 181 16.51 1.46 18.90
CA PHE A 181 16.44 0.42 17.87
C PHE A 181 17.80 0.24 17.19
N ASN A 182 18.22 -0.99 16.92
CA ASN A 182 19.48 -1.26 16.23
C ASN A 182 19.29 -1.26 14.70
N PHE A 183 19.72 -0.18 14.04
CA PHE A 183 19.70 -0.04 12.58
C PHE A 183 20.96 -0.55 11.88
N THR A 184 21.84 -1.28 12.59
CA THR A 184 23.03 -1.86 12.00
C THR A 184 22.64 -3.07 11.12
N ASN A 185 22.97 -3.02 9.84
CA ASN A 185 22.74 -4.12 8.89
C ASN A 185 23.75 -5.28 9.10
N PRO A 186 23.57 -6.44 8.46
CA PRO A 186 24.51 -7.56 8.55
C PRO A 186 25.96 -7.22 8.15
N GLU A 187 26.14 -6.19 7.32
CA GLU A 187 27.44 -5.68 6.88
C GLU A 187 28.12 -4.79 7.94
N GLY A 188 27.45 -4.47 9.05
CA GLY A 188 27.98 -3.65 10.14
C GLY A 188 27.77 -2.15 9.96
N GLU A 189 26.99 -1.74 8.97
CA GLU A 189 26.69 -0.34 8.65
C GLU A 189 25.37 0.10 9.28
N ASN A 190 25.34 1.34 9.79
CA ASN A 190 24.14 1.94 10.35
C ASN A 190 23.65 3.07 9.45
N HIS A 191 22.51 2.85 8.79
CA HIS A 191 21.95 3.79 7.82
C HIS A 191 21.70 5.17 8.42
N CYS A 192 21.15 5.24 9.64
CA CYS A 192 20.88 6.51 10.30
C CYS A 192 22.16 7.34 10.52
N LEU A 193 23.25 6.69 10.94
CA LEU A 193 24.54 7.37 11.15
C LEU A 193 25.16 7.85 9.84
N ILE A 194 25.13 7.02 8.79
CA ILE A 194 25.68 7.36 7.47
C ILE A 194 24.95 8.57 6.87
N HIS A 195 23.64 8.66 7.08
CA HIS A 195 22.79 9.74 6.57
C HIS A 195 22.68 10.93 7.53
N GLY A 196 23.39 10.93 8.66
CA GLY A 196 23.38 12.03 9.63
C GLY A 196 22.03 12.24 10.31
N LEU A 197 21.19 11.21 10.39
CA LEU A 197 19.87 11.27 11.01
C LEU A 197 19.98 11.00 12.52
N ALA A 198 19.51 11.96 13.32
CA ALA A 198 19.45 11.83 14.76
C ALA A 198 18.37 10.82 15.16
N GLN A 199 18.79 9.59 15.49
CA GLN A 199 17.85 8.52 15.81
C GLN A 199 16.89 8.92 16.94
N GLY A 200 15.58 8.70 16.72
CA GLY A 200 14.56 8.98 17.73
C GLY A 200 14.29 10.47 17.96
N SER A 201 14.73 11.36 17.07
CA SER A 201 14.43 12.79 17.13
C SER A 201 12.94 13.12 16.99
N GLY A 202 12.13 12.15 16.54
CA GLY A 202 10.72 12.30 16.26
C GLY A 202 10.47 12.76 14.81
N LEU A 203 9.25 12.47 14.35
CA LEU A 203 8.75 12.93 13.06
C LEU A 203 8.11 14.30 13.20
N LEU A 204 8.42 15.21 12.27
CA LEU A 204 7.64 16.40 12.00
C LEU A 204 6.40 15.98 11.21
N ILE A 205 5.22 16.36 11.70
CA ILE A 205 3.93 15.96 11.11
C ILE A 205 3.36 17.16 10.33
N PRO A 206 2.93 16.96 9.06
CA PRO A 206 2.27 18.00 8.27
C PRO A 206 0.90 18.42 8.81
#